data_AF-A0A349AZJ3-F1
#
_entry.id   AF-A0A349AZJ3-F1
#
_cell.length_a   1.000
_cell.length_b   1.000
_cell.length_c   1.000
_cell.angle_alpha   90.00
_cell.angle_beta   90.00
_cell.angle_gamma   90.00
#
_symmetry.space_group_name_H-M   'P 1'
#
loop_
_entity.id
_entity.type
_entity.pdbx_description
1 polymer ?
#
loop_
_entity_poly.entity_id
_entity_poly.type
_entity_poly.pdbx_seq_one_letter_code
_entity_poly.pdbx_strand_id
1 'polypeptide(L)'
;TEETTEEATGPITITDGTGTEVTLEEPATTVVALEWSLAEDLLLVDVEPAGVADAANYGDWIAEPALPEGVEDVGTRQEPSIERIQAL
;
A
#
# COMPACT_ATOMS: atom_id res chain seq x y z
N THR A 1 7.37 -18.18 21.68
CA THR A 1 8.57 -18.15 20.83
C THR A 1 8.56 -16.79 20.18
N GLU A 2 9.52 -15.94 20.48
CA GLU A 2 9.69 -14.67 19.74
C GLU A 2 10.14 -15.05 18.33
N GLU A 3 9.26 -14.89 17.35
CA GLU A 3 9.68 -14.89 15.94
C GLU A 3 10.48 -13.60 15.72
N THR A 4 11.79 -13.75 15.49
CA THR A 4 12.62 -12.65 15.00
C THR A 4 12.40 -12.59 13.50
N THR A 5 11.60 -11.63 13.03
CA THR A 5 11.54 -11.28 11.62
C THR A 5 12.89 -10.69 11.23
N GLU A 6 13.65 -11.41 10.40
CA GLU A 6 14.87 -10.88 9.79
C GLU A 6 14.44 -9.91 8.68
N GLU A 7 14.73 -8.62 8.85
CA GLU A 7 14.44 -7.62 7.82
C GLU A 7 15.24 -7.95 6.55
N ALA A 8 14.55 -8.08 5.42
CA ALA A 8 15.21 -8.27 4.14
C ALA A 8 15.90 -6.96 3.73
N THR A 9 17.23 -6.96 3.61
CA THR A 9 18.00 -5.73 3.29
C THR A 9 18.57 -5.73 1.86
N GLY A 10 17.92 -6.42 0.92
CA GLY A 10 18.46 -6.63 -0.43
C GLY A 10 17.41 -6.48 -1.52
N PRO A 11 17.83 -6.61 -2.80
CA PRO A 11 16.95 -6.40 -3.93
C PRO A 11 15.83 -7.45 -3.98
N ILE A 12 14.63 -6.99 -4.30
CA ILE A 12 13.44 -7.82 -4.47
C ILE A 12 12.98 -7.71 -5.92
N THR A 13 12.98 -8.84 -6.64
CA THR A 13 12.44 -8.93 -7.99
C THR A 13 11.12 -9.68 -7.96
N ILE A 14 10.07 -9.07 -8.52
CA ILE A 14 8.74 -9.65 -8.66
C ILE A 14 8.27 -9.55 -10.11
N THR A 15 7.42 -10.46 -10.54
CA THR A 15 6.67 -10.34 -11.79
C THR A 15 5.26 -9.88 -11.47
N ASP A 16 4.83 -8.78 -12.06
CA ASP A 16 3.49 -8.24 -11.83
C ASP A 16 2.40 -8.99 -12.63
N GLY A 17 1.13 -8.60 -12.45
CA GLY A 17 0.00 -9.20 -13.16
C GLY A 17 0.00 -9.00 -14.69
N THR A 18 0.85 -8.11 -15.22
CA THR A 18 1.04 -7.90 -16.67
C THR A 18 2.17 -8.75 -17.24
N GLY A 19 2.91 -9.47 -16.40
CA GLY A 19 4.11 -10.22 -16.79
C GLY A 19 5.38 -9.36 -16.83
N THR A 20 5.33 -8.14 -16.32
CA THR A 20 6.50 -7.24 -16.26
C THR A 20 7.34 -7.58 -15.04
N GLU A 21 8.66 -7.72 -15.23
CA GLU A 21 9.59 -7.84 -14.11
C GLU A 21 9.86 -6.46 -13.51
N VAL A 22 9.62 -6.34 -12.20
CA VAL A 22 9.89 -5.14 -11.40
C VAL A 22 10.93 -5.51 -10.37
N THR A 23 12.01 -4.73 -10.28
CA THR A 23 13.04 -4.89 -9.26
C THR A 23 13.09 -3.66 -8.38
N LEU A 24 12.94 -3.87 -7.08
CA LEU A 24 13.21 -2.88 -6.04
C LEU A 24 14.63 -3.14 -5.52
N GLU A 25 15.45 -2.10 -5.38
CA GLU A 25 16.83 -2.25 -4.89
C GLU A 25 16.87 -2.63 -3.40
N GLU A 26 15.83 -2.25 -2.66
CA GLU A 26 15.53 -2.58 -1.27
C GLU A 26 14.01 -2.65 -1.07
N PRO A 27 13.49 -3.20 0.04
CA PRO A 27 12.04 -3.21 0.29
C PRO A 27 11.44 -1.81 0.23
N ALA A 28 10.23 -1.71 -0.35
CA ALA A 28 9.51 -0.45 -0.40
C ALA A 28 9.09 -0.01 1.01
N THR A 29 9.40 1.23 1.36
CA THR A 29 9.04 1.86 2.65
C THR A 29 7.89 2.86 2.51
N THR A 30 7.54 3.25 1.29
CA THR A 30 6.40 4.12 0.98
C THR A 30 5.55 3.42 -0.07
N VAL A 31 4.34 3.02 0.31
CA VAL A 31 3.45 2.21 -0.53
C VAL A 31 2.10 2.90 -0.65
N VAL A 32 1.56 2.95 -1.87
CA VAL A 32 0.21 3.48 -2.15
C VAL A 32 -0.66 2.34 -2.67
N ALA A 33 -1.85 2.17 -2.10
CA ALA A 33 -2.82 1.16 -2.53
C ALA A 33 -3.95 1.81 -3.35
N LEU A 34 -4.15 1.33 -4.58
CA LEU A 34 -5.17 1.86 -5.50
C LEU A 34 -6.50 1.08 -5.47
N GLU A 35 -6.57 0.03 -4.65
CA GLU A 35 -7.78 -0.74 -4.35
C GLU A 35 -7.84 -1.04 -2.85
N TRP A 36 -9.06 -1.11 -2.31
CA TRP A 36 -9.27 -1.31 -0.87
C TRP A 36 -8.75 -2.66 -0.39
N SER A 37 -8.94 -3.73 -1.19
CA SER A 37 -8.40 -5.04 -0.83
C SER A 37 -6.87 -5.04 -0.72
N LEU A 38 -6.18 -4.23 -1.51
CA LEU A 38 -4.72 -4.09 -1.40
C LEU A 38 -4.32 -3.31 -0.15
N ALA A 39 -5.10 -2.30 0.23
CA ALA A 39 -4.88 -1.59 1.50
C ALA A 39 -5.09 -2.54 2.70
N GLU A 40 -6.13 -3.38 2.65
CA GLU A 40 -6.38 -4.42 3.65
C GLU A 40 -5.25 -5.45 3.72
N ASP A 41 -4.75 -5.91 2.57
CA ASP A 41 -3.63 -6.86 2.50
C ASP A 41 -2.35 -6.28 3.11
N LEU A 42 -2.05 -5.00 2.86
CA LEU A 42 -0.90 -4.30 3.49
C LEU A 42 -1.05 -4.26 5.01
N LEU A 43 -2.22 -3.86 5.50
CA LEU A 43 -2.49 -3.79 6.94
C LEU A 43 -2.45 -5.16 7.61
N LEU A 44 -2.83 -6.23 6.90
CA LEU A 44 -2.76 -7.60 7.41
C LEU A 44 -1.32 -8.07 7.66
N VAL A 45 -0.35 -7.54 6.92
CA VAL A 45 1.09 -7.82 7.10
C VAL A 45 1.82 -6.71 7.84
N ASP A 46 1.09 -5.91 8.64
CA ASP A 46 1.60 -4.82 9.47
C ASP A 46 2.31 -3.70 8.66
N VAL A 47 1.90 -3.48 7.40
CA VAL A 47 2.37 -2.37 6.56
C VAL A 47 1.30 -1.29 6.49
N GLU A 48 1.65 -0.09 6.94
CA GLU A 48 0.79 1.09 6.84
C GLU A 48 0.99 1.77 5.47
N PRO A 49 -0.06 1.89 4.63
CA PRO A 49 0.06 2.59 3.35
C PRO A 49 0.24 4.10 3.56
N ALA A 50 1.07 4.74 2.75
CA ALA A 50 1.22 6.20 2.74
C ALA A 50 0.01 6.90 2.11
N GLY A 51 -0.69 6.21 1.20
CA GLY A 51 -1.91 6.71 0.60
C GLY A 51 -2.80 5.59 0.08
N VAL A 52 -4.11 5.85 0.06
CA VAL A 52 -5.13 4.91 -0.42
C VAL A 52 -6.09 5.63 -1.35
N ALA A 53 -6.40 5.01 -2.49
CA ALA A 53 -7.42 5.54 -3.37
C ALA A 53 -8.80 5.41 -2.70
N ASP A 54 -9.55 6.49 -2.71
CA ASP A 54 -10.89 6.60 -2.14
C ASP A 54 -10.89 6.33 -0.63
N ALA A 55 -9.82 6.77 0.06
CA ALA A 55 -9.64 6.62 1.50
C ALA A 55 -10.78 7.28 2.29
N ALA A 56 -11.30 8.41 1.80
CA ALA A 56 -12.44 9.08 2.42
C ALA A 56 -13.69 8.20 2.50
N ASN A 57 -13.95 7.40 1.45
CA ASN A 57 -15.09 6.46 1.44
C ASN A 57 -14.73 5.09 2.05
N TYR A 58 -13.45 4.71 2.15
CA TYR A 58 -13.05 3.42 2.72
C TYR A 58 -13.72 3.17 4.08
N GLY A 59 -13.62 4.12 5.01
CA GLY A 59 -14.19 3.99 6.36
C GLY A 59 -15.71 3.96 6.42
N ASP A 60 -16.40 4.37 5.35
CA ASP A 60 -17.87 4.28 5.27
C ASP A 60 -18.33 2.86 4.91
N TRP A 61 -17.51 2.08 4.21
CA TRP A 61 -17.85 0.76 3.68
C TRP A 61 -17.11 -0.39 4.35
N ILE A 62 -15.91 -0.12 4.87
CA ILE A 62 -15.04 -1.08 5.55
C ILE A 62 -14.91 -0.62 7.00
N ALA A 63 -15.39 -1.47 7.92
CA ALA A 63 -15.28 -1.21 9.35
C ALA A 63 -13.88 -1.59 9.88
N GLU A 64 -13.35 -2.74 9.45
CA GLU A 64 -12.03 -3.23 9.81
C GLU A 64 -11.35 -3.96 8.65
N PRO A 65 -10.01 -3.85 8.51
CA PRO A 65 -9.11 -3.02 9.33
C PRO A 65 -9.34 -1.52 9.08
N ALA A 66 -9.24 -0.69 10.12
CA ALA A 66 -9.31 0.75 9.95
C ALA A 66 -8.02 1.27 9.31
N LEU A 67 -8.12 2.24 8.41
CA LEU A 67 -6.94 2.95 7.93
C LEU A 67 -6.29 3.72 9.09
N PRO A 68 -4.96 3.62 9.27
CA PRO A 68 -4.23 4.44 10.23
C PRO A 68 -4.42 5.94 10.02
N GLU A 69 -4.18 6.72 11.08
CA GLU A 69 -4.13 8.17 10.95
C GLU A 69 -2.97 8.59 10.02
N GLY A 70 -3.22 9.52 9.09
CA GLY A 70 -2.20 10.01 8.17
C GLY A 70 -2.13 9.29 6.82
N VAL A 71 -2.95 8.27 6.58
CA VAL A 71 -3.14 7.72 5.23
C VAL A 71 -3.81 8.79 4.35
N GLU A 72 -3.11 9.23 3.31
CA GLU A 72 -3.60 10.28 2.41
C GLU A 72 -4.56 9.73 1.34
N ASP A 73 -5.63 10.48 1.05
CA ASP A 73 -6.52 10.16 -0.07
C ASP A 73 -5.87 10.57 -1.39
N VAL A 74 -5.56 9.58 -2.24
CA VAL A 74 -4.90 9.80 -3.53
C VAL A 74 -5.87 9.92 -4.71
N GLY A 75 -7.14 10.26 -4.48
CA GLY A 75 -8.19 10.34 -5.51
C GLY A 75 -9.05 9.09 -5.55
N THR A 76 -9.93 8.97 -6.55
CA THR A 76 -10.89 7.84 -6.59
C THR A 76 -10.23 6.57 -7.14
N ARG A 77 -10.80 5.40 -6.87
CA ARG A 77 -10.31 4.13 -7.45
C ARG A 77 -10.43 4.08 -8.98
N GLN A 78 -11.41 4.79 -9.55
CA GLN A 78 -11.59 4.89 -11.00
C GLN A 78 -10.63 5.90 -11.65
N GLU A 79 -10.26 6.93 -10.90
CA GLU A 79 -9.39 8.03 -11.35
C GLU A 79 -8.42 8.44 -10.21
N PRO A 80 -7.36 7.66 -9.97
CA PRO A 80 -6.32 8.05 -9.02
C PRO A 80 -5.56 9.29 -9.50
N SER A 81 -5.15 10.14 -8.55
CA SER A 81 -4.40 11.37 -8.82
C SER A 81 -2.90 11.11 -8.75
N ILE A 82 -2.27 11.08 -9.91
CA ILE A 82 -0.80 10.96 -10.02
C ILE A 82 -0.09 12.11 -9.30
N GLU A 83 -0.66 13.33 -9.32
CA GLU A 83 -0.11 14.50 -8.64
C GLU A 83 -0.10 14.32 -7.12
N ARG A 84 -1.17 13.74 -6.55
CA ARG A 84 -1.20 13.44 -5.11
C ARG A 84 -0.22 12.32 -4.75
N ILE A 85 -0.17 11.26 -5.57
CA ILE A 85 0.78 10.15 -5.37
C ILE A 85 2.23 10.65 -5.40
N GLN A 86 2.56 11.56 -6.31
CA GLN A 86 3.90 12.14 -6.41
C GLN A 86 4.26 13.06 -5.22
N ALA A 87 3.27 13.59 -4.50
CA ALA A 87 3.47 14.52 -3.40
C ALA A 87 3.70 13.84 -2.04
N LEU A 88 3.55 12.51 -1.98
CA LEU A 88 3.86 11.66 -0.82
C LEU A 88 5.37 11.45 -0.69
#